data_AF-A0A4R4XGV1-F1
#
_entry.id   AF-A0A4R4XGV1-F1
#
_cell.length_a   1.000
_cell.length_b   1.000
_cell.length_c   1.000
_cell.angle_alpha   90.00
_cell.angle_beta   90.00
_cell.angle_gamma   90.00
#
_symmetry.space_group_name_H-M   'P 1'
#
loop_
_entity.id
_entity.type
_entity.pdbx_description
1 polymer ?
#
loop_
_entity_poly.entity_id
_entity_poly.type
_entity_poly.pdbx_seq_one_letter_code
_entity_poly.pdbx_strand_id
1 'polypeptide(L)'
;MTWTLESLREHLQWALELEHATLPPYSCALYSLDPERNPEAVQVVSSVFSEEMLHLALAANLLNAVGGRPRLDTPEMLPPHPRRMPHGGIELSLAPFGPETLELFLAIERPALPGAPPEDDNYDTIGQFYDAVEHGLRSLCSSLGEEAVFSGDPFRQVSNAHFRHSGGRLIVVDSLASALEALEEIVEQGEGTARGEVWDGDADMFHPDRDEVAHYYRFQELKLGRRYRRGDTPESGPTGEAIGFDPNGVRPMRPNPRLTDHPEGHPIRVAQEEFNHTYCAVLHLLEQAFNGSPRMLSAATGTMYALKAQVSELMQMADGEGFTAGPTFDYVAPTARQWAVGSGQRVAVLPSGPYIVYGRVPLRRKYKVVSAENDSLTWRTGPQLETEETYALCRCGRSGSKPFCDGTHAVVGFDGKESAPMPPYREMQHVHEGTGISAQRVGELCIHAAFCIGRTRPIAKMLADTGDSDVRSDVMGRIDHCPSGSYSYALSRGGETIEPDLPRAISVLEEEDGQASALWVTGGLPVHRPDGQVQETRNRVTLCRCGHSSNKPLCDGTHREIKFREE
;
A
#
# COMPACT_ATOMS: atom_id res chain seq x y z
N MET A 1 -8.52 15.14 -34.34
CA MET A 1 -7.26 14.37 -34.37
C MET A 1 -7.49 12.97 -34.95
N THR A 2 -6.45 12.29 -35.44
CA THR A 2 -6.51 10.85 -35.77
C THR A 2 -5.95 10.05 -34.60
N TRP A 3 -6.82 9.34 -33.90
CA TRP A 3 -6.46 8.52 -32.74
C TRP A 3 -5.71 7.26 -33.13
N THR A 4 -4.71 6.89 -32.33
CA THR A 4 -4.04 5.59 -32.37
C THR A 4 -4.15 4.94 -30.99
N LEU A 5 -3.90 3.63 -30.90
CA LEU A 5 -3.84 2.96 -29.59
C LEU A 5 -2.72 3.53 -28.70
N GLU A 6 -1.62 3.99 -29.30
CA GLU A 6 -0.52 4.61 -28.56
C GLU A 6 -0.95 5.96 -28.01
N SER A 7 -1.58 6.82 -28.81
CA SER A 7 -2.08 8.11 -28.33
C SER A 7 -3.17 7.93 -27.28
N LEU A 8 -4.09 6.96 -27.44
CA LEU A 8 -5.09 6.67 -26.41
C LEU A 8 -4.45 6.27 -25.06
N ARG A 9 -3.43 5.40 -25.09
CA ARG A 9 -2.70 5.00 -23.87
C ARG A 9 -1.97 6.17 -23.23
N GLU A 10 -1.42 7.08 -24.03
CA GLU A 10 -0.79 8.31 -23.54
C GLU A 10 -1.81 9.20 -22.83
N HIS A 11 -2.96 9.46 -23.44
CA HIS A 11 -4.01 10.28 -22.83
C HIS A 11 -4.58 9.61 -21.57
N LEU A 12 -4.74 8.29 -21.55
CA LEU A 12 -5.14 7.59 -20.34
C LEU A 12 -4.07 7.68 -19.25
N GLN A 13 -2.77 7.71 -19.57
CA GLN A 13 -1.73 8.02 -18.58
C GLN A 13 -1.83 9.47 -18.07
N TRP A 14 -2.17 10.43 -18.95
CA TRP A 14 -2.45 11.81 -18.53
C TRP A 14 -3.68 11.90 -17.64
N ALA A 15 -4.70 11.07 -17.85
CA ALA A 15 -5.85 10.98 -16.95
C ALA A 15 -5.39 10.58 -15.53
N LEU A 16 -4.52 9.57 -15.39
CA LEU A 16 -3.95 9.24 -14.08
C LEU A 16 -3.15 10.41 -13.47
N GLU A 17 -2.37 11.13 -14.27
CA GLU A 17 -1.62 12.30 -13.81
C GLU A 17 -2.54 13.42 -13.33
N LEU A 18 -3.65 13.65 -14.05
CA LEU A 18 -4.70 14.62 -13.76
C LEU A 18 -5.39 14.30 -12.43
N GLU A 19 -5.97 13.11 -12.30
CA GLU A 19 -6.68 12.67 -11.08
C GLU A 19 -5.75 12.68 -9.86
N HIS A 20 -4.49 12.29 -10.04
CA HIS A 20 -3.53 12.36 -8.95
C HIS A 20 -3.15 13.81 -8.58
N ALA A 21 -3.18 14.75 -9.53
CA ALA A 21 -2.77 16.14 -9.29
C ALA A 21 -3.71 16.88 -8.31
N THR A 22 -4.98 16.46 -8.21
CA THR A 22 -5.99 17.05 -7.32
C THR A 22 -5.82 16.57 -5.87
N LEU A 23 -5.29 15.35 -5.67
CA LEU A 23 -5.15 14.72 -4.35
C LEU A 23 -4.27 15.53 -3.36
N PRO A 24 -3.06 16.02 -3.69
CA PRO A 24 -2.24 16.78 -2.73
C PRO A 24 -2.90 18.07 -2.24
N PRO A 25 -3.45 18.96 -3.10
CA PRO A 25 -4.23 20.11 -2.63
C PRO A 25 -5.42 19.75 -1.73
N TYR A 26 -6.22 18.74 -2.11
CA TYR A 26 -7.38 18.29 -1.34
C TYR A 26 -6.97 17.75 0.03
N SER A 27 -5.90 16.95 0.08
CA SER A 27 -5.31 16.44 1.33
C SER A 27 -4.85 17.58 2.25
N CYS A 28 -4.13 18.58 1.73
CA CYS A 28 -3.68 19.73 2.53
C CYS A 28 -4.85 20.50 3.14
N ALA A 29 -5.88 20.78 2.35
CA ALA A 29 -7.06 21.49 2.83
C ALA A 29 -7.82 20.65 3.88
N LEU A 30 -8.08 19.37 3.57
CA LEU A 30 -8.80 18.46 4.45
C LEU A 30 -8.17 18.38 5.84
N TYR A 31 -6.86 18.12 5.91
CA TYR A 31 -6.18 17.92 7.19
C TYR A 31 -5.80 19.21 7.93
N SER A 32 -5.99 20.36 7.29
CA SER A 32 -5.94 21.65 7.99
C SER A 32 -7.22 21.93 8.81
N LEU A 33 -8.33 21.27 8.50
CA LEU A 33 -9.61 21.46 9.19
C LEU A 33 -9.65 20.72 10.53
N ASP A 34 -10.15 21.40 11.56
CA ASP A 34 -10.55 20.79 12.82
C ASP A 34 -11.92 20.10 12.64
N PRO A 35 -12.01 18.77 12.78
CA PRO A 35 -13.25 18.02 12.54
C PRO A 35 -14.34 18.29 13.57
N GLU A 36 -14.02 18.78 14.77
CA GLU A 36 -15.03 19.13 15.76
C GLU A 36 -15.67 20.49 15.47
N ARG A 37 -14.89 21.42 14.90
CA ARG A 37 -15.34 22.78 14.59
C ARG A 37 -15.95 22.91 13.20
N ASN A 38 -15.47 22.13 12.24
CA ASN A 38 -15.87 22.20 10.84
C ASN A 38 -16.28 20.81 10.27
N PRO A 39 -17.18 20.07 10.93
CA PRO A 39 -17.51 18.70 10.52
C PRO A 39 -18.07 18.61 9.10
N GLU A 40 -18.87 19.59 8.65
CA GLU A 40 -19.45 19.60 7.30
C GLU A 40 -18.40 19.85 6.21
N ALA A 41 -17.43 20.73 6.45
CA ALA A 41 -16.33 20.96 5.51
C ALA A 41 -15.41 19.75 5.42
N VAL A 42 -15.11 19.10 6.57
CA VAL A 42 -14.35 17.85 6.60
C VAL A 42 -15.08 16.77 5.81
N GLN A 43 -16.39 16.63 6.01
CA GLN A 43 -17.22 15.66 5.30
C GLN A 43 -17.11 15.85 3.78
N VAL A 44 -17.40 17.06 3.28
CA VAL A 44 -17.38 17.38 1.85
C VAL A 44 -16.00 17.19 1.22
N VAL A 45 -14.94 17.75 1.83
CA VAL A 45 -13.60 17.62 1.23
C VAL A 45 -13.11 16.17 1.28
N SER A 46 -13.51 15.40 2.30
CA SER A 46 -13.14 13.99 2.41
C SER A 46 -13.89 13.07 1.44
N SER A 47 -15.14 13.37 1.07
CA SER A 47 -15.87 12.60 0.05
C SER A 47 -15.23 12.82 -1.32
N VAL A 48 -15.05 14.08 -1.72
CA VAL A 48 -14.37 14.43 -2.97
C VAL A 48 -12.97 13.80 -3.03
N PHE A 49 -12.15 13.95 -1.98
CA PHE A 49 -10.83 13.32 -1.93
C PHE A 49 -10.87 11.78 -2.11
N SER A 50 -11.92 11.12 -1.64
CA SER A 50 -12.08 9.68 -1.78
C SER A 50 -12.54 9.27 -3.18
N GLU A 51 -13.38 10.09 -3.82
CA GLU A 51 -13.84 9.92 -5.20
C GLU A 51 -12.71 10.16 -6.20
N GLU A 52 -11.84 11.15 -5.99
CA GLU A 52 -10.63 11.34 -6.81
C GLU A 52 -9.68 10.13 -6.77
N MET A 53 -9.60 9.42 -5.63
CA MET A 53 -8.85 8.17 -5.54
C MET A 53 -9.52 7.02 -6.32
N LEU A 54 -10.86 7.04 -6.42
CA LEU A 54 -11.62 6.13 -7.27
C LEU A 54 -11.38 6.45 -8.75
N HIS A 55 -11.41 7.73 -9.14
CA HIS A 55 -11.14 8.18 -10.51
C HIS A 55 -9.74 7.74 -10.98
N LEU A 56 -8.72 7.92 -10.14
CA LEU A 56 -7.37 7.42 -10.41
C LEU A 56 -7.35 5.90 -10.68
N ALA A 57 -8.13 5.12 -9.94
CA ALA A 57 -8.24 3.68 -10.12
C ALA A 57 -9.02 3.30 -11.40
N LEU A 58 -10.07 4.04 -11.75
CA LEU A 58 -10.83 3.86 -13.00
C LEU A 58 -9.97 4.20 -14.22
N ALA A 59 -9.23 5.31 -14.20
CA ALA A 59 -8.26 5.67 -15.22
C ALA A 59 -7.18 4.58 -15.40
N ALA A 60 -6.72 3.99 -14.28
CA ALA A 60 -5.80 2.85 -14.31
C ALA A 60 -6.41 1.60 -14.96
N ASN A 61 -7.68 1.29 -14.67
CA ASN A 61 -8.40 0.17 -15.31
C ASN A 61 -8.58 0.40 -16.81
N LEU A 62 -8.99 1.61 -17.23
CA LEU A 62 -9.10 2.00 -18.64
C LEU A 62 -7.77 1.82 -19.37
N LEU A 63 -6.66 2.32 -18.79
CA LEU A 63 -5.32 2.18 -19.38
C LEU A 63 -4.89 0.71 -19.51
N ASN A 64 -5.13 -0.10 -18.47
CA ASN A 64 -4.85 -1.53 -18.53
C ASN A 64 -5.67 -2.24 -19.59
N ALA A 65 -6.97 -1.95 -19.68
CA ALA A 65 -7.90 -2.59 -20.60
C ALA A 65 -7.48 -2.42 -22.06
N VAL A 66 -6.92 -1.25 -22.41
CA VAL A 66 -6.41 -0.99 -23.77
C VAL A 66 -4.97 -1.48 -23.99
N GLY A 67 -4.43 -2.31 -23.09
CA GLY A 67 -3.09 -2.90 -23.19
C GLY A 67 -1.94 -2.00 -22.74
N GLY A 68 -2.25 -0.89 -22.07
CA GLY A 68 -1.26 -0.03 -21.42
C GLY A 68 -0.77 -0.58 -20.08
N ARG A 69 0.04 0.23 -19.39
CA ARG A 69 0.54 -0.05 -18.04
C ARG A 69 0.57 1.27 -17.26
N PRO A 70 -0.28 1.45 -16.26
CA PRO A 70 -0.23 2.61 -15.37
C PRO A 70 1.16 2.82 -14.78
N ARG A 71 1.64 4.06 -14.80
CA ARG A 71 2.85 4.51 -14.09
C ARG A 71 2.44 5.53 -13.04
N LEU A 72 2.74 5.25 -11.78
CA LEU A 72 2.42 6.13 -10.66
C LEU A 72 3.67 6.47 -9.85
N ASP A 73 4.65 5.58 -9.80
CA ASP A 73 5.86 5.78 -9.00
C ASP A 73 7.00 6.41 -9.80
N THR A 74 6.72 7.57 -10.41
CA THR A 74 7.67 8.28 -11.27
C THR A 74 7.78 9.75 -10.86
N PRO A 75 8.91 10.42 -11.13
CA PRO A 75 9.06 11.84 -10.80
C PRO A 75 8.05 12.74 -11.54
N GLU A 76 7.56 12.32 -12.72
CA GLU A 76 6.56 13.05 -13.52
C GLU A 76 5.19 13.12 -12.83
N MET A 77 4.85 12.16 -11.96
CA MET A 77 3.61 12.21 -11.16
C MET A 77 3.67 13.26 -10.04
N LEU A 78 4.89 13.62 -9.61
CA LEU A 78 5.16 14.51 -8.47
C LEU A 78 6.07 15.70 -8.78
N PRO A 79 5.74 16.56 -9.78
CA PRO A 79 6.40 17.85 -9.91
C PRO A 79 6.18 18.72 -8.66
N PRO A 80 7.18 19.53 -8.25
CA PRO A 80 7.09 20.39 -7.07
C PRO A 80 5.98 21.43 -7.17
N HIS A 81 5.35 21.76 -6.03
CA HIS A 81 4.32 22.80 -5.94
C HIS A 81 4.90 24.21 -5.68
N PRO A 82 4.23 25.29 -6.13
CA PRO A 82 3.04 25.27 -6.97
C PRO A 82 3.38 24.78 -8.38
N ARG A 83 2.43 24.08 -9.00
CA ARG A 83 2.59 23.45 -10.33
C ARG A 83 1.38 23.73 -11.19
N ARG A 84 1.51 23.58 -12.51
CA ARG A 84 0.32 23.55 -13.38
C ARG A 84 -0.36 22.19 -13.31
N MET A 85 -1.67 22.19 -13.50
CA MET A 85 -2.43 20.98 -13.78
C MET A 85 -1.86 20.30 -15.03
N PRO A 86 -1.66 18.98 -15.03
CA PRO A 86 -1.20 18.27 -16.22
C PRO A 86 -2.11 18.60 -17.41
N HIS A 87 -1.53 19.04 -18.53
CA HIS A 87 -2.28 19.34 -19.76
C HIS A 87 -3.40 20.39 -19.64
N GLY A 88 -3.41 21.18 -18.56
CA GLY A 88 -4.41 22.22 -18.28
C GLY A 88 -3.80 23.56 -17.86
N GLY A 89 -4.65 24.59 -17.77
CA GLY A 89 -4.22 25.97 -17.47
C GLY A 89 -4.14 26.35 -15.98
N ILE A 90 -4.66 25.51 -15.08
CA ILE A 90 -4.86 25.85 -13.66
C ILE A 90 -3.55 25.68 -12.88
N GLU A 91 -3.22 26.63 -11.99
CA GLU A 91 -2.09 26.50 -11.06
C GLU A 91 -2.56 25.87 -9.75
N LEU A 92 -1.96 24.73 -9.40
CA LEU A 92 -2.21 23.94 -8.20
C LEU A 92 -1.22 24.35 -7.11
N SER A 93 -1.76 24.83 -5.99
CA SER A 93 -1.01 25.18 -4.78
C SER A 93 -1.39 24.28 -3.61
N LEU A 94 -0.44 24.02 -2.72
CA LEU A 94 -0.68 23.41 -1.42
C LEU A 94 -0.99 24.51 -0.42
N ALA A 95 -2.21 24.53 0.12
CA ALA A 95 -2.65 25.55 1.06
C ALA A 95 -3.66 24.95 2.06
N PRO A 96 -3.81 25.55 3.27
CA PRO A 96 -4.88 25.15 4.16
C PRO A 96 -6.25 25.48 3.56
N PHE A 97 -7.32 24.91 4.12
CA PHE A 97 -8.68 25.21 3.70
C PHE A 97 -8.99 26.68 3.98
N GLY A 98 -9.56 27.36 2.98
CA GLY A 98 -9.87 28.79 3.07
C GLY A 98 -10.48 29.31 1.76
N PRO A 99 -10.84 30.60 1.70
CA PRO A 99 -11.48 31.18 0.53
C PRO A 99 -10.68 30.97 -0.77
N GLU A 100 -9.37 31.21 -0.75
CA GLU A 100 -8.50 31.08 -1.93
C GLU A 100 -8.41 29.63 -2.41
N THR A 101 -8.25 28.69 -1.48
CA THR A 101 -8.22 27.25 -1.78
C THR A 101 -9.56 26.76 -2.31
N LEU A 102 -10.68 27.30 -1.82
CA LEU A 102 -12.01 26.95 -2.30
C LEU A 102 -12.27 27.47 -3.73
N GLU A 103 -11.76 28.66 -4.07
CA GLU A 103 -11.78 29.13 -5.47
C GLU A 103 -10.93 28.25 -6.39
N LEU A 104 -9.79 27.74 -5.91
CA LEU A 104 -8.99 26.76 -6.65
C LEU A 104 -9.80 25.48 -6.89
N PHE A 105 -10.49 24.95 -5.89
CA PHE A 105 -11.29 23.73 -6.01
C PHE A 105 -12.44 23.91 -7.01
N LEU A 106 -13.13 25.06 -6.95
CA LEU A 106 -14.15 25.42 -7.95
C LEU A 106 -13.59 25.66 -9.36
N ALA A 107 -12.31 26.00 -9.48
CA ALA A 107 -11.66 26.09 -10.78
C ALA A 107 -11.33 24.71 -11.36
N ILE A 108 -10.86 23.78 -10.51
CA ILE A 108 -10.55 22.40 -10.88
C ILE A 108 -11.81 21.70 -11.36
N GLU A 109 -12.87 21.69 -10.55
CA GLU A 109 -14.10 20.94 -10.81
C GLU A 109 -15.08 21.65 -11.74
N ARG A 110 -14.64 22.70 -12.43
CA ARG A 110 -15.57 23.51 -13.21
C ARG A 110 -16.22 22.68 -14.33
N PRO A 111 -17.57 22.60 -14.38
CA PRO A 111 -18.25 21.86 -15.42
C PRO A 111 -17.94 22.42 -16.81
N ALA A 112 -17.77 21.53 -17.78
CA ALA A 112 -17.73 21.91 -19.18
C ALA A 112 -19.06 22.56 -19.60
N LEU A 113 -19.00 23.63 -20.40
CA LEU A 113 -20.22 24.23 -20.94
C LEU A 113 -20.96 23.21 -21.85
N PRO A 114 -22.31 23.20 -21.86
CA PRO A 114 -23.06 22.36 -22.78
C PRO A 114 -22.61 22.55 -24.23
N GLY A 115 -22.13 21.48 -24.86
CA GLY A 115 -21.62 21.50 -26.24
C GLY A 115 -20.22 22.07 -26.41
N ALA A 116 -19.45 22.25 -25.32
CA ALA A 116 -18.01 22.51 -25.40
C ALA A 116 -17.32 21.41 -26.23
N PRO A 117 -16.35 21.76 -27.10
CA PRO A 117 -15.65 20.78 -27.89
C PRO A 117 -14.77 19.89 -27.00
N PRO A 118 -14.62 18.60 -27.35
CA PRO A 118 -13.58 17.75 -26.76
C PRO A 118 -12.19 18.32 -27.03
N GLU A 119 -11.35 18.42 -26.01
CA GLU A 119 -9.98 18.95 -26.10
C GLU A 119 -9.03 17.96 -25.41
N ASP A 120 -8.06 17.42 -26.15
CA ASP A 120 -7.19 16.34 -25.70
C ASP A 120 -5.87 16.82 -25.08
N ASP A 121 -5.49 18.08 -25.33
CA ASP A 121 -4.38 18.78 -24.69
C ASP A 121 -4.74 20.28 -24.53
N ASN A 122 -4.22 20.92 -23.48
CA ASN A 122 -4.57 22.31 -23.10
C ASN A 122 -6.08 22.53 -22.92
N TYR A 123 -6.76 21.57 -22.27
CA TYR A 123 -8.18 21.67 -21.98
C TYR A 123 -8.49 22.75 -20.94
N ASP A 124 -9.69 23.32 -20.99
CA ASP A 124 -10.17 24.30 -20.01
C ASP A 124 -10.90 23.64 -18.82
N THR A 125 -11.47 22.45 -19.03
CA THR A 125 -12.25 21.67 -18.04
C THR A 125 -11.94 20.18 -18.16
N ILE A 126 -12.05 19.44 -17.05
CA ILE A 126 -11.77 17.99 -16.98
C ILE A 126 -12.73 17.21 -17.91
N GLY A 127 -13.99 17.63 -18.01
CA GLY A 127 -14.99 17.02 -18.88
C GLY A 127 -14.65 17.10 -20.36
N GLN A 128 -14.03 18.19 -20.83
CA GLN A 128 -13.56 18.27 -22.23
C GLN A 128 -12.44 17.28 -22.53
N PHE A 129 -11.56 17.03 -21.55
CA PHE A 129 -10.50 16.04 -21.67
C PHE A 129 -11.08 14.63 -21.76
N TYR A 130 -12.01 14.27 -20.88
CA TYR A 130 -12.65 12.96 -20.92
C TYR A 130 -13.55 12.75 -22.14
N ASP A 131 -14.20 13.79 -22.65
CA ASP A 131 -14.89 13.73 -23.95
C ASP A 131 -13.95 13.35 -25.08
N ALA A 132 -12.70 13.85 -25.04
CA ALA A 132 -11.73 13.56 -26.08
C ALA A 132 -11.26 12.10 -25.99
N VAL A 133 -11.03 11.60 -24.77
CA VAL A 133 -10.74 10.18 -24.50
C VAL A 133 -11.89 9.28 -24.97
N GLU A 134 -13.13 9.63 -24.66
CA GLU A 134 -14.33 8.93 -25.15
C GLU A 134 -14.36 8.89 -26.68
N HIS A 135 -14.15 10.04 -27.33
CA HIS A 135 -14.10 10.12 -28.79
C HIS A 135 -13.00 9.21 -29.37
N GLY A 136 -11.84 9.16 -28.71
CA GLY A 136 -10.74 8.28 -29.07
C GLY A 136 -11.12 6.81 -28.99
N LEU A 137 -11.71 6.37 -27.88
CA LEU A 137 -12.20 5.00 -27.69
C LEU A 137 -13.21 4.61 -28.77
N ARG A 138 -14.23 5.44 -29.01
CA ARG A 138 -15.26 5.18 -30.03
C ARG A 138 -14.67 5.09 -31.43
N SER A 139 -13.78 6.02 -31.78
CA SER A 139 -13.11 6.06 -33.09
C SER A 139 -12.23 4.83 -33.33
N LEU A 140 -11.46 4.41 -32.33
CA LEU A 140 -10.63 3.22 -32.40
C LEU A 140 -11.46 1.93 -32.45
N CYS A 141 -12.54 1.83 -31.66
CA CYS A 141 -13.43 0.66 -31.72
C CYS A 141 -14.12 0.56 -33.09
N SER A 142 -14.55 1.68 -33.67
CA SER A 142 -15.15 1.70 -35.00
C SER A 142 -14.18 1.32 -36.11
N SER A 143 -12.88 1.59 -35.95
CA SER A 143 -11.87 1.38 -37.00
C SER A 143 -11.11 0.06 -36.87
N LEU A 144 -10.84 -0.38 -35.64
CA LEU A 144 -10.04 -1.58 -35.33
C LEU A 144 -10.89 -2.75 -34.82
N GLY A 145 -12.10 -2.48 -34.31
CA GLY A 145 -12.92 -3.44 -33.56
C GLY A 145 -12.59 -3.47 -32.07
N GLU A 146 -13.59 -3.74 -31.23
CA GLU A 146 -13.45 -3.72 -29.77
C GLU A 146 -12.38 -4.70 -29.25
N GLU A 147 -12.32 -5.93 -29.78
CA GLU A 147 -11.33 -6.94 -29.36
C GLU A 147 -9.88 -6.47 -29.57
N ALA A 148 -9.63 -5.67 -30.62
CA ALA A 148 -8.30 -5.11 -30.88
C ALA A 148 -7.96 -3.95 -29.93
N VAL A 149 -8.96 -3.17 -29.53
CA VAL A 149 -8.81 -2.05 -28.60
C VAL A 149 -8.61 -2.57 -27.18
N PHE A 150 -9.53 -3.41 -26.69
CA PHE A 150 -9.53 -3.99 -25.35
C PHE A 150 -8.69 -5.27 -25.28
N SER A 151 -7.41 -5.13 -25.62
CA SER A 151 -6.42 -6.22 -25.70
C SER A 151 -5.61 -6.41 -24.41
N GLY A 152 -5.95 -5.68 -23.35
CA GLY A 152 -5.30 -5.73 -22.05
C GLY A 152 -5.47 -7.05 -21.31
N ASP A 153 -4.61 -7.28 -20.32
CA ASP A 153 -4.70 -8.42 -19.41
C ASP A 153 -5.75 -8.12 -18.31
N PRO A 154 -6.90 -8.82 -18.27
CA PRO A 154 -7.95 -8.55 -17.29
C PRO A 154 -7.49 -8.73 -15.83
N PHE A 155 -6.47 -9.55 -15.58
CA PHE A 155 -5.94 -9.77 -14.23
C PHE A 155 -5.19 -8.56 -13.65
N ARG A 156 -4.94 -7.53 -14.45
CA ARG A 156 -4.33 -6.27 -13.99
C ARG A 156 -5.32 -5.29 -13.39
N GLN A 157 -6.61 -5.52 -13.61
CA GLN A 157 -7.64 -4.60 -13.18
C GLN A 157 -8.00 -4.80 -11.72
N VAL A 158 -8.31 -3.69 -11.07
CA VAL A 158 -8.89 -3.66 -9.72
C VAL A 158 -10.42 -3.65 -9.81
N SER A 159 -11.09 -4.12 -8.76
CA SER A 159 -12.56 -4.23 -8.72
C SER A 159 -13.06 -3.80 -7.34
N ASN A 160 -14.38 -3.59 -7.22
CA ASN A 160 -15.04 -3.25 -5.95
C ASN A 160 -14.71 -4.19 -4.78
N ALA A 161 -14.33 -5.45 -5.04
CA ALA A 161 -13.88 -6.35 -3.97
C ALA A 161 -12.63 -5.84 -3.23
N HIS A 162 -11.84 -5.00 -3.87
CA HIS A 162 -10.59 -4.44 -3.37
C HIS A 162 -10.75 -3.02 -2.80
N PHE A 163 -11.84 -2.32 -3.13
CA PHE A 163 -12.12 -0.94 -2.72
C PHE A 163 -13.35 -0.95 -1.78
N ARG A 164 -13.15 -0.79 -0.47
CA ARG A 164 -14.27 -0.76 0.51
C ARG A 164 -14.52 0.67 0.98
N HIS A 165 -15.78 1.12 0.91
CA HIS A 165 -16.29 2.39 1.47
C HIS A 165 -15.97 3.69 0.71
N SER A 166 -16.10 3.72 -0.62
CA SER A 166 -16.22 4.97 -1.41
C SER A 166 -17.65 5.16 -1.91
N GLY A 167 -18.07 6.42 -2.07
CA GLY A 167 -19.34 6.81 -2.71
C GLY A 167 -19.30 6.67 -4.23
N GLY A 168 -19.01 5.47 -4.75
CA GLY A 168 -18.92 5.23 -6.19
C GLY A 168 -18.55 3.78 -6.54
N ARG A 169 -18.50 3.46 -7.84
CA ARG A 169 -18.29 2.10 -8.38
C ARG A 169 -16.99 1.96 -9.15
N LEU A 170 -16.11 1.08 -8.66
CA LEU A 170 -14.91 0.66 -9.40
C LEU A 170 -15.28 -0.39 -10.46
N ILE A 171 -15.30 0.05 -11.72
CA ILE A 171 -15.72 -0.71 -12.89
C ILE A 171 -14.51 -1.44 -13.50
N VAL A 172 -14.70 -2.73 -13.79
CA VAL A 172 -13.76 -3.52 -14.61
C VAL A 172 -14.11 -3.27 -16.07
N VAL A 173 -13.11 -2.88 -16.86
CA VAL A 173 -13.25 -2.47 -18.25
C VAL A 173 -12.79 -3.59 -19.19
N ASP A 174 -13.70 -4.18 -19.95
CA ASP A 174 -13.42 -5.26 -20.91
C ASP A 174 -13.99 -5.00 -22.32
N SER A 175 -14.70 -3.90 -22.49
CA SER A 175 -15.49 -3.57 -23.67
C SER A 175 -15.73 -2.07 -23.77
N LEU A 176 -16.19 -1.60 -24.93
CA LEU A 176 -16.50 -0.18 -25.10
C LEU A 176 -17.60 0.25 -24.13
N ALA A 177 -18.61 -0.59 -23.90
CA ALA A 177 -19.68 -0.28 -22.97
C ALA A 177 -19.17 -0.05 -21.54
N SER A 178 -18.37 -0.98 -21.01
CA SER A 178 -17.76 -0.83 -19.66
C SER A 178 -16.77 0.33 -19.56
N ALA A 179 -16.06 0.67 -20.65
CA ALA A 179 -15.17 1.82 -20.68
C ALA A 179 -15.95 3.13 -20.60
N LEU A 180 -17.09 3.21 -21.29
CA LEU A 180 -17.97 4.38 -21.24
C LEU A 180 -18.63 4.51 -19.86
N GLU A 181 -19.06 3.40 -19.22
CA GLU A 181 -19.56 3.41 -17.83
C GLU A 181 -18.49 3.97 -16.87
N ALA A 182 -17.22 3.58 -17.05
CA ALA A 182 -16.12 4.08 -16.22
C ALA A 182 -15.82 5.57 -16.43
N LEU A 183 -15.96 6.08 -17.66
CA LEU A 183 -15.80 7.49 -17.96
C LEU A 183 -16.98 8.33 -17.45
N GLU A 184 -18.20 7.80 -17.58
CA GLU A 184 -19.42 8.40 -17.08
C GLU A 184 -19.32 8.59 -15.56
N GLU A 185 -18.93 7.55 -14.82
CA GLU A 185 -18.71 7.63 -13.37
C GLU A 185 -17.74 8.77 -12.97
N ILE A 186 -16.60 8.90 -13.65
CA ILE A 186 -15.61 9.97 -13.36
C ILE A 186 -16.21 11.37 -13.62
N VAL A 187 -16.86 11.54 -14.78
CA VAL A 187 -17.38 12.84 -15.21
C VAL A 187 -18.60 13.25 -14.39
N GLU A 188 -19.50 12.32 -14.07
CA GLU A 188 -20.70 12.59 -13.29
C GLU A 188 -20.38 12.99 -11.85
N GLN A 189 -19.42 12.34 -11.20
CA GLN A 189 -18.96 12.71 -9.85
C GLN A 189 -18.29 14.10 -9.84
N GLY A 190 -17.48 14.44 -10.85
CA GLY A 190 -16.83 15.76 -10.94
C GLY A 190 -17.80 16.90 -11.31
N GLU A 191 -18.51 16.76 -12.43
CA GLU A 191 -19.25 17.86 -13.08
C GLU A 191 -20.78 17.76 -12.98
N GLY A 192 -21.32 16.58 -12.64
CA GLY A 192 -22.75 16.31 -12.53
C GLY A 192 -23.38 15.72 -13.80
N THR A 193 -24.52 15.06 -13.59
CA THR A 193 -25.29 14.38 -14.64
C THR A 193 -25.73 15.35 -15.74
N ALA A 194 -25.59 14.90 -17.00
CA ALA A 194 -26.02 15.61 -18.22
C ALA A 194 -25.48 17.05 -18.41
N ARG A 195 -24.43 17.48 -17.70
CA ARG A 195 -23.80 18.82 -17.78
C ARG A 195 -24.79 19.99 -17.66
N GLY A 196 -25.77 19.82 -16.79
CA GLY A 196 -26.82 20.81 -16.53
C GLY A 196 -27.61 20.56 -15.25
N GLU A 197 -27.34 19.45 -14.56
CA GLU A 197 -27.90 19.13 -13.25
C GLU A 197 -26.82 19.22 -12.18
N VAL A 198 -27.24 19.46 -10.94
CA VAL A 198 -26.31 19.55 -9.81
C VAL A 198 -25.94 18.19 -9.24
N TRP A 199 -26.69 17.14 -9.60
CA TRP A 199 -26.64 15.80 -9.00
C TRP A 199 -25.67 14.91 -9.75
N ASP A 200 -24.92 14.08 -9.03
CA ASP A 200 -23.99 13.09 -9.61
C ASP A 200 -24.63 11.70 -9.79
N GLY A 201 -25.85 11.49 -9.29
CA GLY A 201 -26.57 10.23 -9.42
C GLY A 201 -26.31 9.22 -8.30
N ASP A 202 -25.37 9.52 -7.40
CA ASP A 202 -25.01 8.70 -6.25
C ASP A 202 -25.74 9.12 -4.97
N ALA A 203 -25.68 8.25 -3.96
CA ALA A 203 -26.17 8.53 -2.62
C ALA A 203 -25.02 9.03 -1.73
N ASP A 204 -25.29 10.06 -0.91
CA ASP A 204 -24.29 10.69 -0.04
C ASP A 204 -23.57 9.65 0.84
N MET A 205 -22.24 9.64 0.74
CA MET A 205 -21.37 8.67 1.41
C MET A 205 -21.59 8.59 2.93
N PHE A 206 -21.98 9.69 3.58
CA PHE A 206 -22.21 9.80 5.02
C PHE A 206 -23.69 9.81 5.40
N HIS A 207 -24.57 10.11 4.44
CA HIS A 207 -26.02 10.16 4.58
C HIS A 207 -26.72 9.45 3.41
N PRO A 208 -26.75 8.10 3.38
CA PRO A 208 -27.26 7.34 2.23
C PRO A 208 -28.74 7.59 1.86
N ASP A 209 -29.48 8.30 2.72
CA ASP A 209 -30.86 8.73 2.46
C ASP A 209 -30.94 10.05 1.64
N ARG A 210 -29.79 10.64 1.28
CA ARG A 210 -29.67 11.88 0.51
C ARG A 210 -29.02 11.59 -0.85
N ASP A 211 -29.47 12.30 -1.87
CA ASP A 211 -28.77 12.32 -3.16
C ASP A 211 -27.54 13.22 -3.02
N GLU A 212 -26.44 12.85 -3.68
CA GLU A 212 -25.20 13.60 -3.68
C GLU A 212 -25.14 14.55 -4.89
N VAL A 213 -24.50 15.71 -4.69
CA VAL A 213 -24.25 16.68 -5.77
C VAL A 213 -22.82 16.51 -6.25
N ALA A 214 -22.54 16.82 -7.51
CA ALA A 214 -21.19 16.70 -8.04
C ALA A 214 -20.18 17.63 -7.33
N HIS A 215 -18.88 17.34 -7.46
CA HIS A 215 -17.81 17.99 -6.71
C HIS A 215 -17.86 19.51 -6.76
N TYR A 216 -18.06 20.07 -7.96
CA TYR A 216 -18.23 21.51 -8.16
C TYR A 216 -19.28 22.10 -7.22
N TYR A 217 -20.45 21.46 -7.18
CA TYR A 217 -21.59 21.91 -6.41
C TYR A 217 -21.36 21.69 -4.92
N ARG A 218 -20.67 20.62 -4.49
CA ARG A 218 -20.27 20.43 -3.08
C ARG A 218 -19.36 21.58 -2.61
N PHE A 219 -18.38 21.98 -3.42
CA PHE A 219 -17.55 23.13 -3.10
C PHE A 219 -18.34 24.46 -3.15
N GLN A 220 -19.33 24.56 -4.03
CA GLN A 220 -20.25 25.70 -4.06
C GLN A 220 -21.11 25.76 -2.79
N GLU A 221 -21.53 24.62 -2.22
CA GLU A 221 -22.25 24.56 -0.94
C GLU A 221 -21.40 25.18 0.18
N LEU A 222 -20.12 24.80 0.27
CA LEU A 222 -19.19 25.35 1.26
C LEU A 222 -18.98 26.86 1.05
N LYS A 223 -18.87 27.31 -0.20
CA LYS A 223 -18.66 28.72 -0.53
C LYS A 223 -19.87 29.59 -0.17
N LEU A 224 -21.07 29.06 -0.42
CA LEU A 224 -22.33 29.77 -0.17
C LEU A 224 -22.88 29.53 1.24
N GLY A 225 -22.28 28.61 2.00
CA GLY A 225 -22.71 28.24 3.35
C GLY A 225 -24.09 27.59 3.37
N ARG A 226 -24.45 26.84 2.33
CA ARG A 226 -25.79 26.25 2.18
C ARG A 226 -25.81 25.04 1.25
N ARG A 227 -26.57 24.01 1.63
CA ARG A 227 -26.77 22.78 0.85
C ARG A 227 -27.77 22.94 -0.30
N TYR A 228 -27.56 22.21 -1.37
CA TYR A 228 -28.55 21.95 -2.40
C TYR A 228 -29.64 21.02 -1.85
N ARG A 229 -30.83 21.10 -2.45
CA ARG A 229 -31.92 20.14 -2.24
C ARG A 229 -32.61 19.85 -3.56
N ARG A 230 -33.31 18.71 -3.65
CA ARG A 230 -34.07 18.33 -4.85
C ARG A 230 -34.92 19.49 -5.38
N GLY A 231 -34.74 19.81 -6.66
CA GLY A 231 -35.40 20.91 -7.36
C GLY A 231 -34.56 22.19 -7.48
N ASP A 232 -33.43 22.28 -6.78
CA ASP A 232 -32.40 23.30 -7.06
C ASP A 232 -31.69 22.99 -8.39
N THR A 233 -31.19 24.04 -9.03
CA THR A 233 -30.51 24.06 -10.33
C THR A 233 -29.22 24.84 -10.23
N PRO A 234 -28.29 24.71 -11.20
CA PRO A 234 -27.08 25.55 -11.24
C PRO A 234 -27.41 27.06 -11.19
N GLU A 235 -28.50 27.49 -11.84
CA GLU A 235 -28.91 28.90 -11.88
C GLU A 235 -29.59 29.36 -10.59
N SER A 236 -30.40 28.51 -9.95
CA SER A 236 -31.07 28.88 -8.70
C SER A 236 -30.13 28.94 -7.51
N GLY A 237 -29.06 28.13 -7.54
CA GLY A 237 -28.18 27.89 -6.42
C GLY A 237 -28.85 27.09 -5.29
N PRO A 238 -28.13 26.86 -4.17
CA PRO A 238 -28.59 26.02 -3.08
C PRO A 238 -29.66 26.72 -2.21
N THR A 239 -30.76 26.03 -1.93
CA THR A 239 -31.86 26.54 -1.07
C THR A 239 -32.13 25.68 0.17
N GLY A 240 -31.29 24.67 0.42
CA GLY A 240 -31.38 23.72 1.53
C GLY A 240 -30.83 24.24 2.86
N GLU A 241 -30.33 23.30 3.68
CA GLU A 241 -29.83 23.56 5.05
C GLU A 241 -28.60 24.46 5.04
N ALA A 242 -28.44 25.30 6.07
CA ALA A 242 -27.23 26.13 6.21
C ALA A 242 -26.03 25.26 6.62
N ILE A 243 -24.85 25.60 6.13
CA ILE A 243 -23.58 24.96 6.49
C ILE A 243 -22.82 25.90 7.42
N GLY A 244 -22.41 25.38 8.58
CA GLY A 244 -21.56 26.10 9.51
C GLY A 244 -20.10 26.11 9.04
N PHE A 245 -19.40 27.21 9.29
CA PHE A 245 -17.96 27.30 9.11
C PHE A 245 -17.36 28.18 10.21
N ASP A 246 -16.35 27.67 10.91
CA ASP A 246 -15.56 28.39 11.89
C ASP A 246 -14.11 28.54 11.39
N PRO A 247 -13.71 29.76 10.97
CA PRO A 247 -12.34 30.05 10.54
C PRO A 247 -11.28 29.75 11.60
N ASN A 248 -11.63 29.76 12.90
CA ASN A 248 -10.67 29.43 13.97
C ASN A 248 -10.41 27.93 14.08
N GLY A 249 -11.23 27.10 13.43
CA GLY A 249 -11.03 25.66 13.28
C GLY A 249 -10.19 25.30 12.05
N VAL A 250 -9.41 26.23 11.51
CA VAL A 250 -8.46 25.97 10.42
C VAL A 250 -7.05 26.16 10.95
N ARG A 251 -6.21 25.13 10.80
CA ARG A 251 -4.79 25.18 11.13
C ARG A 251 -4.06 26.02 10.08
N PRO A 252 -3.21 26.98 10.49
CA PRO A 252 -2.54 27.87 9.57
C PRO A 252 -1.34 27.15 8.92
N MET A 253 -1.58 26.16 8.06
CA MET A 253 -0.51 25.46 7.34
C MET A 253 0.28 26.46 6.48
N ARG A 254 1.61 26.36 6.50
CA ARG A 254 2.48 27.09 5.58
C ARG A 254 2.09 26.74 4.13
N PRO A 255 1.75 27.72 3.27
CA PRO A 255 1.46 27.45 1.86
C PRO A 255 2.71 27.00 1.10
N ASN A 256 2.56 26.01 0.22
CA ASN A 256 3.61 25.44 -0.64
C ASN A 256 4.92 25.16 0.14
N PRO A 257 4.87 24.37 1.24
CA PRO A 257 6.02 24.14 2.08
C PRO A 257 7.10 23.36 1.33
N ARG A 258 8.37 23.62 1.66
CA ARG A 258 9.53 22.96 1.03
C ARG A 258 10.44 22.37 2.09
N LEU A 259 11.12 21.27 1.79
CA LEU A 259 12.14 20.71 2.67
C LEU A 259 13.25 21.71 3.02
N THR A 260 13.57 22.61 2.08
CA THR A 260 14.60 23.64 2.26
C THR A 260 14.18 24.79 3.18
N ASP A 261 12.91 24.87 3.59
CA ASP A 261 12.44 25.88 4.55
C ASP A 261 13.09 25.67 5.93
N HIS A 262 13.58 24.46 6.20
CA HIS A 262 14.27 24.10 7.44
C HIS A 262 15.60 23.36 7.17
N PRO A 263 16.62 23.53 8.05
CA PRO A 263 17.89 22.84 7.91
C PRO A 263 17.76 21.33 8.15
N GLU A 264 18.72 20.55 7.65
CA GLU A 264 18.81 19.10 7.90
C GLU A 264 18.80 18.78 9.40
N GLY A 265 18.04 17.76 9.78
CA GLY A 265 17.84 17.35 11.17
C GLY A 265 16.85 18.20 11.96
N HIS A 266 16.30 19.28 11.39
CA HIS A 266 15.18 19.99 12.02
C HIS A 266 13.95 19.07 12.14
N PRO A 267 13.23 19.04 13.27
CA PRO A 267 12.11 18.11 13.48
C PRO A 267 11.05 18.15 12.36
N ILE A 268 10.67 19.34 11.88
CA ILE A 268 9.70 19.47 10.78
C ILE A 268 10.24 18.83 9.49
N ARG A 269 11.51 19.09 9.15
CA ARG A 269 12.10 18.52 7.93
C ARG A 269 12.18 17.00 8.01
N VAL A 270 12.54 16.45 9.17
CA VAL A 270 12.54 14.99 9.39
C VAL A 270 11.15 14.40 9.18
N ALA A 271 10.11 15.03 9.73
CA ALA A 271 8.73 14.58 9.54
C ALA A 271 8.26 14.71 8.08
N GLN A 272 8.67 15.77 7.36
CA GLN A 272 8.38 15.94 5.93
C GLN A 272 9.10 14.91 5.05
N GLU A 273 10.37 14.61 5.35
CA GLU A 273 11.14 13.56 4.67
C GLU A 273 10.45 12.20 4.87
N GLU A 274 10.04 11.88 6.10
CA GLU A 274 9.31 10.64 6.40
C GLU A 274 7.96 10.57 5.66
N PHE A 275 7.23 11.69 5.62
CA PHE A 275 5.99 11.81 4.84
C PHE A 275 6.24 11.53 3.35
N ASN A 276 7.26 12.16 2.74
CA ASN A 276 7.58 11.97 1.32
C ASN A 276 7.96 10.52 0.99
N HIS A 277 8.74 9.88 1.87
CA HIS A 277 9.05 8.46 1.79
C HIS A 277 7.78 7.59 1.81
N THR A 278 6.85 7.92 2.69
CA THR A 278 5.58 7.18 2.86
C THR A 278 4.64 7.42 1.68
N TYR A 279 4.56 8.65 1.17
CA TYR A 279 3.77 8.98 -0.01
C TYR A 279 4.24 8.24 -1.25
N CYS A 280 5.55 8.23 -1.53
CA CYS A 280 6.11 7.46 -2.64
C CYS A 280 5.96 5.93 -2.42
N ALA A 281 5.81 5.47 -1.17
CA ALA A 281 5.45 4.08 -0.91
C ALA A 281 4.01 3.78 -1.33
N VAL A 282 3.06 4.70 -1.07
CA VAL A 282 1.69 4.57 -1.55
C VAL A 282 1.66 4.48 -3.08
N LEU A 283 2.35 5.39 -3.78
CA LEU A 283 2.39 5.38 -5.26
C LEU A 283 2.96 4.07 -5.82
N HIS A 284 4.04 3.55 -5.23
CA HIS A 284 4.59 2.26 -5.61
C HIS A 284 3.61 1.10 -5.38
N LEU A 285 2.94 1.07 -4.22
CA LEU A 285 1.97 0.00 -3.92
C LEU A 285 0.74 0.07 -4.83
N LEU A 286 0.27 1.28 -5.17
CA LEU A 286 -0.78 1.49 -6.17
C LEU A 286 -0.34 1.05 -7.56
N GLU A 287 0.88 1.39 -7.98
CA GLU A 287 1.42 0.93 -9.26
C GLU A 287 1.49 -0.60 -9.34
N GLN A 288 1.89 -1.29 -8.26
CA GLN A 288 1.84 -2.76 -8.21
C GLN A 288 0.39 -3.27 -8.28
N ALA A 289 -0.54 -2.63 -7.56
CA ALA A 289 -1.95 -3.01 -7.56
C ALA A 289 -2.56 -2.92 -8.97
N PHE A 290 -2.29 -1.82 -9.66
CA PHE A 290 -2.78 -1.55 -11.01
C PHE A 290 -1.96 -2.26 -12.11
N ASN A 291 -0.94 -3.06 -11.79
CA ASN A 291 -0.16 -3.80 -12.78
C ASN A 291 -0.10 -5.31 -12.48
N GLY A 292 -1.23 -5.89 -12.04
CA GLY A 292 -1.35 -7.35 -11.90
C GLY A 292 -1.12 -7.89 -10.50
N SER A 293 -1.16 -7.02 -9.48
CA SER A 293 -1.19 -7.44 -8.08
C SER A 293 -2.32 -6.76 -7.30
N PRO A 294 -3.60 -6.87 -7.73
CA PRO A 294 -4.70 -6.07 -7.19
C PRO A 294 -4.92 -6.21 -5.67
N ARG A 295 -4.51 -7.31 -5.02
CA ARG A 295 -4.55 -7.44 -3.55
C ARG A 295 -3.61 -6.47 -2.83
N MET A 296 -2.63 -5.89 -3.53
CA MET A 296 -1.74 -4.84 -3.00
C MET A 296 -2.49 -3.55 -2.68
N LEU A 297 -3.69 -3.34 -3.21
CA LEU A 297 -4.50 -2.16 -2.90
C LEU A 297 -4.79 -2.05 -1.39
N SER A 298 -5.04 -3.16 -0.70
CA SER A 298 -5.25 -3.15 0.75
C SER A 298 -4.00 -2.72 1.54
N ALA A 299 -2.82 -3.06 1.04
CA ALA A 299 -1.56 -2.60 1.59
C ALA A 299 -1.37 -1.10 1.34
N ALA A 300 -1.69 -0.61 0.13
CA ALA A 300 -1.67 0.80 -0.21
C ALA A 300 -2.62 1.61 0.70
N THR A 301 -3.88 1.17 0.85
CA THR A 301 -4.86 1.78 1.76
C THR A 301 -4.37 1.80 3.21
N GLY A 302 -3.75 0.71 3.69
CA GLY A 302 -3.11 0.69 4.99
C GLY A 302 -2.03 1.77 5.14
N THR A 303 -1.17 1.92 4.12
CA THR A 303 -0.14 2.98 4.10
C THR A 303 -0.74 4.38 4.02
N MET A 304 -1.88 4.58 3.34
CA MET A 304 -2.60 5.87 3.31
C MET A 304 -3.09 6.30 4.70
N TYR A 305 -3.49 5.37 5.59
CA TYR A 305 -3.83 5.72 6.97
C TYR A 305 -2.60 6.19 7.78
N ALA A 306 -1.42 5.61 7.53
CA ALA A 306 -0.18 6.09 8.14
C ALA A 306 0.17 7.49 7.62
N LEU A 307 -0.02 7.72 6.32
CA LEU A 307 0.13 9.03 5.70
C LEU A 307 -0.79 10.08 6.35
N LYS A 308 -2.07 9.75 6.57
CA LYS A 308 -3.03 10.61 7.29
C LYS A 308 -2.52 11.00 8.69
N ALA A 309 -1.93 10.06 9.43
CA ALA A 309 -1.36 10.34 10.75
C ALA A 309 -0.18 11.32 10.65
N GLN A 310 0.74 11.11 9.70
CA GLN A 310 1.88 11.98 9.46
C GLN A 310 1.47 13.40 9.04
N VAL A 311 0.47 13.54 8.15
CA VAL A 311 -0.06 14.87 7.79
C VAL A 311 -0.66 15.56 9.02
N SER A 312 -1.46 14.83 9.81
CA SER A 312 -2.08 15.37 11.03
C SER A 312 -1.03 15.82 12.06
N GLU A 313 0.10 15.12 12.15
CA GLU A 313 1.24 15.50 12.99
C GLU A 313 1.94 16.75 12.47
N LEU A 314 2.27 16.81 11.17
CA LEU A 314 2.86 17.98 10.53
C LEU A 314 2.02 19.25 10.78
N MET A 315 0.70 19.15 10.61
CA MET A 315 -0.26 20.25 10.83
C MET A 315 -0.36 20.69 12.32
N GLN A 316 0.28 19.99 13.26
CA GLN A 316 0.42 20.38 14.66
C GLN A 316 1.78 21.02 14.98
N MET A 317 2.77 20.86 14.11
CA MET A 317 4.12 21.38 14.33
C MET A 317 4.16 22.87 14.00
N ALA A 318 4.30 23.73 14.99
CA ALA A 318 4.52 25.15 14.76
C ALA A 318 5.90 25.40 14.12
N ASP A 319 5.95 26.22 13.08
CA ASP A 319 7.19 26.51 12.35
C ASP A 319 7.97 27.72 12.88
N GLY A 320 7.43 28.39 13.89
CA GLY A 320 8.03 29.57 14.53
C GLY A 320 7.69 30.91 13.89
N GLU A 321 6.98 30.92 12.76
CA GLU A 321 6.60 32.14 12.02
C GLU A 321 5.09 32.38 12.01
N GLY A 322 4.36 31.73 12.92
CA GLY A 322 2.90 31.82 13.02
C GLY A 322 2.16 30.86 12.11
N PHE A 323 2.87 29.97 11.42
CA PHE A 323 2.27 28.87 10.67
C PHE A 323 2.54 27.53 11.34
N THR A 324 1.90 26.50 10.81
CA THR A 324 2.17 25.10 11.07
C THR A 324 2.83 24.46 9.86
N ALA A 325 3.58 23.39 10.07
CA ALA A 325 4.17 22.64 8.97
C ALA A 325 3.09 21.98 8.10
N GLY A 326 3.49 21.60 6.90
CA GLY A 326 2.65 20.86 5.96
C GLY A 326 3.47 19.85 5.15
N PRO A 327 2.78 18.89 4.52
CA PRO A 327 3.40 17.94 3.60
C PRO A 327 3.96 18.65 2.35
N THR A 328 5.10 18.19 1.82
CA THR A 328 5.74 18.80 0.64
C THR A 328 5.49 18.01 -0.65
N PHE A 329 5.22 16.71 -0.54
CA PHE A 329 5.00 15.79 -1.67
C PHE A 329 6.20 15.72 -2.63
N ASP A 330 7.42 15.83 -2.11
CA ASP A 330 8.62 15.69 -2.94
C ASP A 330 8.84 14.23 -3.33
N TYR A 331 9.16 13.99 -4.61
CA TYR A 331 9.42 12.64 -5.10
C TYR A 331 10.71 12.07 -4.49
N VAL A 332 10.63 10.85 -3.96
CA VAL A 332 11.77 10.08 -3.46
C VAL A 332 12.04 8.92 -4.41
N ALA A 333 13.17 8.97 -5.11
CA ALA A 333 13.55 7.92 -6.06
C ALA A 333 13.62 6.52 -5.41
N PRO A 334 13.35 5.42 -6.15
CA PRO A 334 13.40 4.07 -5.60
C PRO A 334 14.74 3.73 -4.95
N THR A 335 15.83 4.27 -5.48
CA THR A 335 17.20 4.10 -4.94
C THR A 335 17.42 4.82 -3.60
N ALA A 336 16.69 5.90 -3.34
CA ALA A 336 16.69 6.61 -2.07
C ALA A 336 15.67 6.00 -1.09
N ARG A 337 14.65 5.28 -1.58
CA ARG A 337 13.72 4.50 -0.77
C ARG A 337 14.40 3.23 -0.26
N GLN A 338 14.73 3.26 1.01
CA GLN A 338 15.50 2.24 1.71
C GLN A 338 14.94 0.81 1.57
N TRP A 339 13.62 0.63 1.38
CA TRP A 339 12.96 -0.68 1.20
C TRP A 339 12.69 -1.07 -0.28
N ALA A 340 12.82 -0.16 -1.25
CA ALA A 340 12.40 -0.38 -2.65
C ALA A 340 13.52 -0.99 -3.52
N VAL A 341 14.78 -0.93 -3.08
CA VAL A 341 15.95 -1.34 -3.86
C VAL A 341 16.05 -2.87 -3.98
N GLY A 342 16.27 -3.36 -5.21
CA GLY A 342 16.63 -4.75 -5.51
C GLY A 342 15.92 -5.29 -6.74
N SER A 343 16.61 -6.08 -7.56
CA SER A 343 16.02 -6.83 -8.67
C SER A 343 15.79 -8.29 -8.26
N GLY A 344 14.71 -8.90 -8.76
CA GLY A 344 14.40 -10.31 -8.52
C GLY A 344 13.65 -10.61 -7.22
N GLN A 345 13.70 -11.88 -6.82
CA GLN A 345 12.98 -12.44 -5.68
C GLN A 345 13.53 -11.92 -4.35
N ARG A 346 12.68 -11.27 -3.55
CA ARG A 346 13.03 -10.72 -2.23
C ARG A 346 11.79 -10.49 -1.37
N VAL A 347 12.03 -10.26 -0.08
CA VAL A 347 11.05 -9.72 0.86
C VAL A 347 11.48 -8.32 1.28
N ALA A 348 10.60 -7.33 1.21
CA ALA A 348 10.80 -6.01 1.77
C ALA A 348 9.90 -5.82 2.99
N VAL A 349 10.44 -5.26 4.07
CA VAL A 349 9.68 -4.89 5.26
C VAL A 349 9.23 -3.44 5.12
N LEU A 350 7.93 -3.18 5.09
CA LEU A 350 7.43 -1.80 5.14
C LEU A 350 7.43 -1.29 6.59
N PRO A 351 7.87 -0.04 6.86
CA PRO A 351 7.76 0.58 8.18
C PRO A 351 6.35 0.44 8.75
N SER A 352 6.21 -0.13 9.95
CA SER A 352 4.90 -0.40 10.61
C SER A 352 3.83 -1.07 9.72
N GLY A 353 4.24 -1.69 8.62
CA GLY A 353 3.37 -2.28 7.61
C GLY A 353 3.63 -3.77 7.39
N PRO A 354 3.10 -4.34 6.30
CA PRO A 354 3.29 -5.74 5.95
C PRO A 354 4.70 -6.08 5.44
N TYR A 355 4.93 -7.36 5.20
CA TYR A 355 6.02 -7.83 4.35
C TYR A 355 5.55 -7.82 2.90
N ILE A 356 6.27 -7.16 1.99
CA ILE A 356 6.02 -7.22 0.56
C ILE A 356 6.96 -8.23 -0.07
N VAL A 357 6.40 -9.22 -0.76
CA VAL A 357 7.16 -10.28 -1.42
C VAL A 357 7.13 -10.04 -2.92
N TYR A 358 8.31 -10.01 -3.54
CA TYR A 358 8.47 -9.72 -4.97
C TYR A 358 8.95 -10.95 -5.75
N GLY A 359 8.57 -11.04 -7.02
CA GLY A 359 9.16 -11.98 -7.98
C GLY A 359 8.56 -13.39 -7.96
N ARG A 360 7.24 -13.50 -7.69
CA ARG A 360 6.50 -14.78 -7.71
C ARG A 360 7.12 -15.85 -6.80
N VAL A 361 7.57 -15.44 -5.62
CA VAL A 361 8.10 -16.39 -4.63
C VAL A 361 6.96 -17.34 -4.22
N PRO A 362 7.15 -18.67 -4.27
CA PRO A 362 6.10 -19.61 -3.88
C PRO A 362 5.71 -19.46 -2.40
N LEU A 363 4.42 -19.35 -2.13
CA LEU A 363 3.84 -19.34 -0.78
C LEU A 363 3.10 -20.65 -0.50
N ARG A 364 3.35 -21.30 0.63
CA ARG A 364 2.71 -22.57 0.99
C ARG A 364 2.47 -22.68 2.49
N ARG A 365 1.60 -23.59 2.93
CA ARG A 365 1.48 -23.95 4.35
C ARG A 365 2.46 -25.07 4.72
N LYS A 366 2.94 -25.06 5.97
CA LYS A 366 3.69 -26.19 6.55
C LYS A 366 3.19 -26.48 7.95
N TYR A 367 2.89 -27.75 8.19
CA TYR A 367 2.32 -28.25 9.43
C TYR A 367 3.34 -29.07 10.19
N LYS A 368 3.53 -28.78 11.47
CA LYS A 368 4.39 -29.58 12.34
C LYS A 368 3.73 -30.93 12.60
N VAL A 369 4.49 -32.00 12.41
CA VAL A 369 4.08 -33.37 12.73
C VAL A 369 4.69 -33.75 14.05
N VAL A 370 3.86 -34.24 14.97
CA VAL A 370 4.26 -34.67 16.31
C VAL A 370 3.93 -36.14 16.57
N SER A 371 4.64 -36.78 17.50
CA SER A 371 4.31 -38.11 18.01
C SER A 371 3.05 -38.08 18.91
N ALA A 372 2.58 -39.25 19.34
CA ALA A 372 1.53 -39.35 20.36
C ALA A 372 1.96 -38.73 21.71
N GLU A 373 3.26 -38.73 21.99
CA GLU A 373 3.86 -38.11 23.17
C GLU A 373 4.22 -36.62 22.95
N ASN A 374 3.75 -36.03 21.83
CA ASN A 374 3.98 -34.63 21.43
C ASN A 374 5.43 -34.27 21.08
N ASP A 375 6.23 -35.27 20.69
CA ASP A 375 7.60 -35.04 20.22
C ASP A 375 7.58 -34.48 18.80
N SER A 376 8.40 -33.48 18.53
CA SER A 376 8.51 -32.88 17.19
C SER A 376 9.23 -33.82 16.22
N LEU A 377 8.54 -34.29 15.19
CA LEU A 377 9.05 -35.29 14.23
C LEU A 377 9.54 -34.66 12.92
N THR A 378 8.66 -33.95 12.22
CA THR A 378 9.02 -33.31 10.94
C THR A 378 8.04 -32.18 10.55
N TRP A 379 8.27 -31.55 9.40
CA TRP A 379 7.35 -30.60 8.76
C TRP A 379 6.66 -31.26 7.56
N ARG A 380 5.34 -31.35 7.58
CA ARG A 380 4.53 -31.75 6.43
C ARG A 380 4.20 -30.53 5.56
N THR A 381 4.56 -30.59 4.29
CA THR A 381 4.15 -29.57 3.30
C THR A 381 2.66 -29.65 3.05
N GLY A 382 1.99 -28.52 3.24
CA GLY A 382 0.58 -28.31 2.98
C GLY A 382 0.30 -27.75 1.57
N PRO A 383 -0.91 -27.22 1.35
CA PRO A 383 -1.27 -26.61 0.07
C PRO A 383 -0.40 -25.39 -0.22
N GLN A 384 -0.16 -25.17 -1.51
CA GLN A 384 0.32 -23.90 -2.04
C GLN A 384 -0.82 -22.88 -1.97
N LEU A 385 -0.50 -21.65 -1.61
CA LEU A 385 -1.43 -20.53 -1.61
C LEU A 385 -1.28 -19.76 -2.91
N GLU A 386 -2.40 -19.37 -3.52
CA GLU A 386 -2.37 -18.56 -4.73
C GLU A 386 -1.90 -17.14 -4.44
N THR A 387 -0.93 -16.68 -5.23
CA THR A 387 -0.29 -15.38 -5.09
C THR A 387 -0.11 -14.72 -6.44
N GLU A 388 -0.21 -13.41 -6.44
CA GLU A 388 0.19 -12.54 -7.54
C GLU A 388 1.72 -12.48 -7.64
N GLU A 389 2.24 -11.70 -8.60
CA GLU A 389 3.68 -11.50 -8.77
C GLU A 389 4.33 -10.82 -7.57
N THR A 390 3.65 -9.79 -7.07
CA THR A 390 3.96 -9.10 -5.83
C THR A 390 2.79 -9.32 -4.88
N TYR A 391 3.05 -9.66 -3.61
CA TYR A 391 1.97 -9.86 -2.63
C TYR A 391 2.40 -9.44 -1.23
N ALA A 392 1.41 -9.03 -0.42
CA ALA A 392 1.63 -8.54 0.94
C ALA A 392 1.25 -9.61 2.00
N LEU A 393 2.18 -9.90 2.92
CA LEU A 393 1.94 -10.79 4.07
C LEU A 393 1.78 -10.00 5.36
N CYS A 394 0.82 -10.40 6.18
CA CYS A 394 0.53 -9.77 7.46
C CYS A 394 1.71 -9.91 8.42
N ARG A 395 2.13 -8.78 8.99
CA ARG A 395 3.15 -8.71 10.05
C ARG A 395 2.56 -8.39 11.43
N CYS A 396 1.44 -7.68 11.47
CA CYS A 396 0.81 -7.21 12.72
C CYS A 396 0.02 -8.29 13.48
N GLY A 397 -0.24 -9.44 12.88
CA GLY A 397 -1.04 -10.52 13.47
C GLY A 397 -2.55 -10.30 13.50
N ARG A 398 -3.06 -9.16 13.03
CA ARG A 398 -4.48 -8.78 13.17
C ARG A 398 -5.30 -8.78 11.88
N SER A 399 -4.71 -9.10 10.73
CA SER A 399 -5.48 -9.17 9.47
C SER A 399 -6.59 -10.23 9.57
N GLY A 400 -7.78 -9.96 9.04
CA GLY A 400 -8.83 -10.96 8.81
C GLY A 400 -8.53 -11.89 7.62
N SER A 401 -7.57 -11.54 6.76
CA SER A 401 -7.16 -12.31 5.57
C SER A 401 -5.84 -13.09 5.74
N LYS A 402 -5.40 -13.33 6.98
CA LYS A 402 -4.13 -14.01 7.30
C LYS A 402 -3.97 -15.29 6.44
N PRO A 403 -2.78 -15.52 5.85
CA PRO A 403 -1.50 -14.85 6.10
C PRO A 403 -1.30 -13.54 5.34
N PHE A 404 -2.26 -13.12 4.50
CA PHE A 404 -2.16 -11.91 3.70
C PHE A 404 -2.44 -10.66 4.53
N CYS A 405 -1.95 -9.51 4.07
CA CYS A 405 -2.31 -8.21 4.62
C CYS A 405 -3.63 -7.71 4.02
N ASP A 406 -4.48 -7.10 4.84
CA ASP A 406 -5.71 -6.41 4.44
C ASP A 406 -5.75 -4.94 4.89
N GLY A 407 -4.60 -4.37 5.27
CA GLY A 407 -4.52 -3.00 5.76
C GLY A 407 -4.83 -2.81 7.26
N THR A 408 -5.32 -3.83 7.98
CA THR A 408 -5.69 -3.73 9.41
C THR A 408 -4.57 -3.17 10.30
N HIS A 409 -3.30 -3.35 9.93
CA HIS A 409 -2.14 -2.84 10.66
C HIS A 409 -2.21 -1.33 10.93
N ALA A 410 -2.77 -0.55 10.01
CA ALA A 410 -2.85 0.90 10.17
C ALA A 410 -3.97 1.30 11.14
N VAL A 411 -5.13 0.63 11.06
CA VAL A 411 -6.28 0.87 11.95
C VAL A 411 -5.93 0.56 13.41
N VAL A 412 -5.16 -0.50 13.64
CA VAL A 412 -4.77 -0.94 14.99
C VAL A 412 -3.51 -0.25 15.52
N GLY A 413 -2.92 0.67 14.75
CA GLY A 413 -1.69 1.37 15.12
C GLY A 413 -0.52 0.43 15.37
N PHE A 414 -0.29 -0.54 14.47
CA PHE A 414 0.77 -1.53 14.64
C PHE A 414 2.15 -0.86 14.70
N ASP A 415 2.84 -1.00 15.83
CA ASP A 415 4.26 -0.66 15.95
C ASP A 415 5.13 -1.80 15.39
N GLY A 416 5.58 -1.60 14.17
CA GLY A 416 6.49 -2.51 13.47
C GLY A 416 7.95 -2.08 13.54
N LYS A 417 8.36 -1.32 14.57
CA LYS A 417 9.78 -0.95 14.76
C LYS A 417 10.65 -2.20 14.86
N GLU A 418 11.68 -2.23 14.03
CA GLU A 418 12.61 -3.35 13.94
C GLU A 418 13.64 -3.30 15.07
N SER A 419 14.07 -4.47 15.54
CA SER A 419 15.24 -4.60 16.42
C SER A 419 16.51 -4.21 15.67
N ALA A 420 17.56 -3.84 16.40
CA ALA A 420 18.85 -3.57 15.78
C ALA A 420 19.34 -4.81 15.00
N PRO A 421 20.04 -4.61 13.87
CA PRO A 421 20.67 -5.71 13.13
C PRO A 421 21.52 -6.56 14.07
N MET A 422 21.30 -7.87 14.05
CA MET A 422 22.15 -8.78 14.80
C MET A 422 23.52 -8.92 14.12
N PRO A 423 24.60 -9.19 14.88
CA PRO A 423 25.87 -9.61 14.31
C PRO A 423 25.70 -10.84 13.40
N PRO A 424 26.63 -11.11 12.48
CA PRO A 424 26.59 -12.30 11.63
C PRO A 424 26.48 -13.60 12.43
N TYR A 425 25.77 -14.61 11.90
CA TYR A 425 25.57 -15.91 12.55
C TYR A 425 26.87 -16.51 13.10
N ARG A 426 27.94 -16.46 12.30
CA ARG A 426 29.26 -17.03 12.63
C ARG A 426 29.91 -16.39 13.86
N GLU A 427 29.56 -15.15 14.19
CA GLU A 427 30.10 -14.42 15.35
C GLU A 427 29.31 -14.74 16.63
N MET A 428 28.01 -15.04 16.51
CA MET A 428 27.14 -15.36 17.63
C MET A 428 27.08 -16.85 17.96
N GLN A 429 27.54 -17.72 17.05
CA GLN A 429 27.36 -19.16 17.20
C GLN A 429 28.13 -19.73 18.39
N HIS A 430 27.42 -20.49 19.21
CA HIS A 430 28.01 -21.37 20.20
C HIS A 430 28.29 -22.73 19.55
N VAL A 431 29.55 -23.15 19.58
CA VAL A 431 30.02 -24.39 18.97
C VAL A 431 30.09 -25.49 20.02
N HIS A 432 29.43 -26.61 19.74
CA HIS A 432 29.37 -27.79 20.61
C HIS A 432 29.95 -29.01 19.87
N GLU A 433 30.96 -29.63 20.46
CA GLU A 433 31.71 -30.73 19.85
C GLU A 433 31.02 -32.09 20.02
N GLY A 434 31.05 -32.88 18.95
CA GLY A 434 30.80 -34.31 18.94
C GLY A 434 31.86 -35.04 18.10
N THR A 435 31.83 -36.37 18.12
CA THR A 435 32.68 -37.17 17.22
C THR A 435 32.12 -37.10 15.80
N GLY A 436 32.89 -36.58 14.84
CA GLY A 436 32.52 -36.49 13.42
C GLY A 436 31.40 -35.48 13.09
N ILE A 437 31.05 -34.60 14.04
CA ILE A 437 30.07 -33.53 13.88
C ILE A 437 30.34 -32.43 14.91
N SER A 438 30.06 -31.19 14.55
CA SER A 438 30.08 -30.02 15.43
C SER A 438 28.74 -29.31 15.30
N ALA A 439 27.92 -29.29 16.36
CA ALA A 439 26.67 -28.55 16.37
C ALA A 439 26.94 -27.05 16.64
N GLN A 440 26.31 -26.18 15.88
CA GLN A 440 26.44 -24.73 15.97
C GLN A 440 25.08 -24.15 16.35
N ARG A 441 25.04 -23.26 17.36
CA ARG A 441 23.79 -22.72 17.88
C ARG A 441 23.84 -21.21 18.08
N VAL A 442 22.85 -20.51 17.52
CA VAL A 442 22.51 -19.11 17.85
C VAL A 442 21.14 -19.10 18.49
N GLY A 443 21.07 -18.75 19.78
CA GLY A 443 19.85 -18.88 20.58
C GLY A 443 18.78 -17.85 20.22
N GLU A 444 19.21 -16.66 19.82
CA GLU A 444 18.45 -15.46 19.48
C GLU A 444 17.53 -15.67 18.26
N LEU A 445 17.82 -16.70 17.46
CA LEU A 445 17.02 -17.11 16.31
C LEU A 445 16.00 -18.20 16.65
N CYS A 446 15.99 -18.73 17.87
CA CYS A 446 15.15 -19.87 18.22
C CYS A 446 13.68 -19.46 18.27
N ILE A 447 12.82 -20.09 17.45
CA ILE A 447 11.36 -19.92 17.54
C ILE A 447 10.68 -20.95 18.45
N HIS A 448 11.46 -21.72 19.20
CA HIS A 448 10.99 -22.75 20.12
C HIS A 448 10.18 -23.89 19.48
N ALA A 449 10.46 -24.23 18.21
CA ALA A 449 9.83 -25.35 17.49
C ALA A 449 10.19 -26.76 18.02
N ALA A 450 11.05 -26.88 19.04
CA ALA A 450 11.35 -28.09 19.82
C ALA A 450 11.98 -29.31 19.12
N PHE A 451 12.33 -29.27 17.82
CA PHE A 451 13.04 -30.36 17.14
C PHE A 451 14.38 -30.75 17.79
N CYS A 452 15.08 -29.80 18.42
CA CYS A 452 16.37 -30.04 19.09
C CYS A 452 16.25 -30.78 20.43
N ILE A 453 15.06 -30.84 21.03
CA ILE A 453 14.78 -31.62 22.24
C ILE A 453 14.51 -33.07 21.83
N GLY A 454 13.61 -33.25 20.85
CA GLY A 454 13.20 -34.53 20.26
C GLY A 454 12.72 -35.59 21.25
N ARG A 455 12.45 -36.80 20.74
CA ARG A 455 11.77 -37.89 21.49
C ARG A 455 12.61 -38.58 22.56
N THR A 456 13.93 -38.66 22.36
CA THR A 456 14.81 -39.44 23.22
C THR A 456 15.47 -38.57 24.28
N ARG A 457 16.33 -37.65 23.84
CA ARG A 457 17.02 -36.65 24.66
C ARG A 457 17.47 -35.47 23.78
N PRO A 458 17.74 -34.30 24.37
CA PRO A 458 18.19 -33.13 23.62
C PRO A 458 19.51 -33.35 22.88
N ILE A 459 19.69 -32.68 21.74
CA ILE A 459 20.93 -32.71 20.94
C ILE A 459 22.17 -32.50 21.81
N ALA A 460 22.13 -31.54 22.74
CA ALA A 460 23.23 -31.27 23.66
C ALA A 460 23.70 -32.49 24.48
N LYS A 461 22.81 -33.45 24.77
CA LYS A 461 23.15 -34.71 25.44
C LYS A 461 23.52 -35.83 24.47
N MET A 462 23.15 -35.72 23.19
CA MET A 462 23.47 -36.70 22.15
C MET A 462 24.88 -36.54 21.60
N LEU A 463 25.43 -35.32 21.61
CA LEU A 463 26.75 -35.00 21.03
C LEU A 463 27.89 -35.87 21.57
N ALA A 464 27.83 -36.28 22.85
CA ALA A 464 28.82 -37.16 23.45
C ALA A 464 28.88 -38.56 22.79
N ASP A 465 27.78 -38.98 22.17
CA ASP A 465 27.58 -40.33 21.64
C ASP A 465 27.57 -40.36 20.10
N THR A 466 27.92 -39.27 19.42
CA THR A 466 27.92 -39.20 17.93
C THR A 466 29.06 -39.98 17.28
N GLY A 467 29.84 -40.73 18.06
CA GLY A 467 30.70 -41.78 17.52
C GLY A 467 29.85 -42.86 16.82
N ASP A 468 28.65 -43.12 17.34
CA ASP A 468 27.61 -43.91 16.68
C ASP A 468 27.01 -43.13 15.50
N SER A 469 27.01 -43.76 14.31
CA SER A 469 26.47 -43.16 13.09
C SER A 469 24.98 -42.88 13.16
N ASP A 470 24.21 -43.70 13.88
CA ASP A 470 22.76 -43.55 13.97
C ASP A 470 22.41 -42.33 14.85
N VAL A 471 23.12 -42.17 15.96
CA VAL A 471 23.01 -40.97 16.82
C VAL A 471 23.41 -39.72 16.04
N ARG A 472 24.50 -39.79 15.27
CA ARG A 472 24.96 -38.67 14.44
C ARG A 472 23.94 -38.30 13.36
N SER A 473 23.35 -39.30 12.69
CA SER A 473 22.29 -39.08 11.68
C SER A 473 21.03 -38.48 12.30
N ASP A 474 20.62 -38.91 13.49
CA ASP A 474 19.47 -38.34 14.22
C ASP A 474 19.74 -36.86 14.60
N VAL A 475 20.95 -36.54 15.08
CA VAL A 475 21.33 -35.14 15.35
C VAL A 475 21.24 -34.29 14.09
N MET A 476 21.80 -34.75 12.96
CA MET A 476 21.73 -34.03 11.68
C MET A 476 20.28 -33.79 11.24
N GLY A 477 19.44 -34.84 11.24
CA GLY A 477 18.03 -34.72 10.85
C GLY A 477 17.22 -33.77 11.73
N ARG A 478 17.45 -33.76 13.05
CA ARG A 478 16.79 -32.81 13.96
C ARG A 478 17.23 -31.37 13.72
N ILE A 479 18.50 -31.15 13.40
CA ILE A 479 19.03 -29.82 13.05
C ILE A 479 18.43 -29.33 11.72
N ASP A 480 18.31 -30.21 10.73
CA ASP A 480 17.71 -29.87 9.43
C ASP A 480 16.23 -29.48 9.54
N HIS A 481 15.53 -29.97 10.56
CA HIS A 481 14.14 -29.59 10.86
C HIS A 481 14.00 -28.27 11.63
N CYS A 482 15.08 -27.69 12.15
CA CYS A 482 15.04 -26.38 12.81
C CYS A 482 14.71 -25.28 11.79
N PRO A 483 13.53 -24.64 11.82
CA PRO A 483 13.10 -23.75 10.73
C PRO A 483 13.92 -22.46 10.67
N SER A 484 14.28 -21.89 11.81
CA SER A 484 14.99 -20.61 11.87
C SER A 484 16.49 -20.71 11.60
N GLY A 485 17.03 -21.93 11.47
CA GLY A 485 18.48 -22.13 11.42
C GLY A 485 19.17 -21.69 12.71
N SER A 486 18.47 -21.66 13.85
CA SER A 486 19.06 -21.47 15.18
C SER A 486 20.10 -22.55 15.45
N TYR A 487 19.83 -23.79 15.04
CA TYR A 487 20.82 -24.85 14.96
C TYR A 487 21.27 -25.08 13.51
N SER A 488 22.57 -25.29 13.35
CA SER A 488 23.23 -25.83 12.15
C SER A 488 24.35 -26.79 12.59
N TYR A 489 25.06 -27.43 11.65
CA TYR A 489 26.20 -28.28 12.00
C TYR A 489 27.35 -28.15 11.00
N ALA A 490 28.53 -28.63 11.38
CA ALA A 490 29.68 -28.85 10.52
C ALA A 490 30.23 -30.27 10.75
N LEU A 491 31.06 -30.79 9.84
CA LEU A 491 31.70 -32.10 10.01
C LEU A 491 32.91 -32.09 10.97
N SER A 492 33.41 -30.90 11.30
CA SER A 492 34.51 -30.69 12.23
C SER A 492 34.37 -29.35 12.94
N ARG A 493 35.03 -29.22 14.10
CA ARG A 493 35.12 -27.95 14.84
C ARG A 493 35.57 -26.80 13.94
N GLY A 494 34.79 -25.73 13.92
CA GLY A 494 35.11 -24.53 13.13
C GLY A 494 35.09 -24.75 11.61
N GLY A 495 34.63 -25.91 11.14
CA GLY A 495 34.40 -26.18 9.72
C GLY A 495 33.25 -25.37 9.15
N GLU A 496 33.04 -25.48 7.84
CA GLU A 496 31.95 -24.81 7.14
C GLU A 496 30.60 -25.31 7.63
N THR A 497 29.68 -24.37 7.84
CA THR A 497 28.31 -24.65 8.23
C THR A 497 27.59 -25.37 7.08
N ILE A 498 27.00 -26.50 7.41
CA ILE A 498 26.15 -27.31 6.55
C ILE A 498 24.70 -27.02 6.92
N GLU A 499 23.90 -26.75 5.91
CA GLU A 499 22.46 -26.55 6.00
C GLU A 499 21.76 -27.40 4.92
N PRO A 500 20.51 -27.83 5.14
CA PRO A 500 19.76 -28.61 4.16
C PRO A 500 19.55 -27.82 2.87
N ASP A 501 19.54 -28.49 1.72
CA ASP A 501 19.19 -27.84 0.46
C ASP A 501 17.69 -27.51 0.44
N LEU A 502 17.35 -26.22 0.46
CA LEU A 502 15.98 -25.73 0.52
C LEU A 502 15.69 -24.83 -0.68
N PRO A 503 14.57 -25.04 -1.39
CA PRO A 503 14.20 -24.19 -2.50
C PRO A 503 13.79 -22.80 -2.01
N ARG A 504 13.95 -21.79 -2.86
CA ARG A 504 13.41 -20.44 -2.60
C ARG A 504 11.90 -20.46 -2.49
N ALA A 505 11.39 -20.18 -1.30
CA ALA A 505 9.97 -20.12 -0.99
C ALA A 505 9.72 -19.52 0.40
N ILE A 506 8.46 -19.16 0.65
CA ILE A 506 7.95 -18.79 1.97
C ILE A 506 6.94 -19.83 2.40
N SER A 507 7.08 -20.37 3.61
CA SER A 507 6.11 -21.29 4.20
C SER A 507 5.45 -20.66 5.44
N VAL A 508 4.13 -20.61 5.46
CA VAL A 508 3.35 -20.22 6.64
C VAL A 508 3.34 -21.41 7.59
N LEU A 509 3.99 -21.24 8.76
CA LEU A 509 4.10 -22.31 9.74
C LEU A 509 2.85 -22.40 10.60
N GLU A 510 2.42 -23.63 10.82
CA GLU A 510 1.45 -24.04 11.81
C GLU A 510 2.08 -25.18 12.65
N GLU A 511 2.10 -24.97 13.95
CA GLU A 511 2.66 -25.90 14.93
C GLU A 511 1.58 -26.88 15.45
N GLU A 512 1.91 -27.65 16.48
CA GLU A 512 0.95 -28.57 17.11
C GLU A 512 -0.35 -27.87 17.52
N ASP A 513 -1.44 -28.63 17.56
CA ASP A 513 -2.79 -28.15 17.93
C ASP A 513 -3.30 -26.98 17.08
N GLY A 514 -2.79 -26.81 15.85
CA GLY A 514 -3.20 -25.75 14.91
C GLY A 514 -2.67 -24.36 15.28
N GLN A 515 -1.61 -24.29 16.10
CA GLN A 515 -1.06 -23.02 16.55
C GLN A 515 -0.35 -22.27 15.42
N ALA A 516 -0.76 -21.03 15.15
CA ALA A 516 -0.12 -20.20 14.14
C ALA A 516 1.29 -19.79 14.59
N SER A 517 2.28 -19.90 13.69
CA SER A 517 3.71 -19.68 13.98
C SER A 517 4.34 -18.63 13.06
N ALA A 518 5.62 -18.71 12.73
CA ALA A 518 6.36 -17.75 11.92
C ALA A 518 6.11 -17.90 10.40
N LEU A 519 6.63 -16.96 9.61
CA LEU A 519 6.87 -17.15 8.17
C LEU A 519 8.27 -17.75 7.98
N TRP A 520 8.35 -18.96 7.43
CA TRP A 520 9.61 -19.63 7.14
C TRP A 520 10.12 -19.29 5.75
N VAL A 521 11.11 -18.41 5.68
CA VAL A 521 11.76 -17.95 4.45
C VAL A 521 12.96 -18.85 4.16
N THR A 522 13.05 -19.38 2.95
CA THR A 522 14.04 -20.42 2.58
C THR A 522 14.73 -20.13 1.24
N GLY A 523 15.88 -20.79 0.99
CA GLY A 523 16.63 -20.75 -0.27
C GLY A 523 17.48 -19.50 -0.50
N GLY A 524 17.91 -18.82 0.58
CA GLY A 524 18.70 -17.60 0.46
C GLY A 524 17.89 -16.43 -0.12
N LEU A 525 16.59 -16.36 0.19
CA LEU A 525 15.74 -15.24 -0.19
C LEU A 525 16.10 -14.00 0.67
N PRO A 526 16.55 -12.89 0.06
CA PRO A 526 16.94 -11.69 0.82
C PRO A 526 15.74 -11.04 1.51
N VAL A 527 15.98 -10.48 2.70
CA VAL A 527 14.99 -9.71 3.47
C VAL A 527 15.54 -8.30 3.69
N HIS A 528 14.93 -7.31 3.03
CA HIS A 528 15.30 -5.91 3.07
C HIS A 528 14.53 -5.20 4.19
N ARG A 529 15.25 -4.56 5.09
CA ARG A 529 14.70 -3.85 6.24
C ARG A 529 14.30 -2.42 5.86
N PRO A 530 13.46 -1.76 6.67
CA PRO A 530 13.04 -0.39 6.39
C PRO A 530 14.19 0.62 6.44
N ASP A 531 15.25 0.31 7.20
CA ASP A 531 16.48 1.12 7.36
C ASP A 531 17.49 0.97 6.20
N GLY A 532 17.14 0.22 5.16
CA GLY A 532 17.97 0.00 3.97
C GLY A 532 19.00 -1.11 4.12
N GLN A 533 19.13 -1.68 5.32
CA GLN A 533 20.01 -2.81 5.55
C GLN A 533 19.34 -4.11 5.09
N VAL A 534 20.16 -5.05 4.64
CA VAL A 534 19.69 -6.40 4.32
C VAL A 534 19.93 -7.26 5.55
N GLN A 535 18.87 -7.91 6.05
CA GLN A 535 19.03 -8.96 7.06
C GLN A 535 19.97 -10.04 6.50
N GLU A 536 20.93 -10.52 7.30
CA GLU A 536 21.89 -11.55 6.88
C GLU A 536 21.18 -12.63 6.05
N THR A 537 21.54 -12.74 4.77
CA THR A 537 20.88 -13.65 3.84
C THR A 537 21.39 -15.06 4.11
N ARG A 538 20.50 -15.90 4.65
CA ARG A 538 20.80 -17.28 5.04
C ARG A 538 19.95 -18.26 4.26
N ASN A 539 20.33 -19.54 4.26
CA ASN A 539 19.54 -20.59 3.62
C ASN A 539 18.11 -20.65 4.18
N ARG A 540 17.93 -20.35 5.48
CA ARG A 540 16.61 -20.23 6.11
C ARG A 540 16.58 -19.21 7.24
N VAL A 541 15.45 -18.53 7.37
CA VAL A 541 15.15 -17.57 8.44
C VAL A 541 13.65 -17.58 8.73
N THR A 542 13.25 -17.18 9.94
CA THR A 542 11.84 -17.10 10.35
C THR A 542 11.46 -15.66 10.67
N LEU A 543 10.46 -15.12 9.96
CA LEU A 543 9.93 -13.78 10.18
C LEU A 543 8.71 -13.80 11.10
N CYS A 544 8.59 -12.78 11.95
CA CYS A 544 7.48 -12.61 12.87
C CYS A 544 6.20 -12.21 12.12
N ARG A 545 5.12 -12.95 12.31
CA ARG A 545 3.79 -12.57 11.77
C ARG A 545 2.71 -12.39 12.82
N CYS A 546 3.07 -12.50 14.11
CA CYS A 546 2.15 -12.27 15.21
C CYS A 546 2.17 -10.83 15.72
N GLY A 547 3.12 -9.99 15.28
CA GLY A 547 3.28 -8.60 15.72
C GLY A 547 4.00 -8.41 17.06
N HIS A 548 4.25 -9.47 17.83
CA HIS A 548 4.72 -9.35 19.22
C HIS A 548 6.20 -9.72 19.47
N SER A 549 6.93 -10.20 18.47
CA SER A 549 8.37 -10.47 18.61
C SER A 549 9.12 -9.21 19.08
N SER A 550 10.08 -9.39 19.97
CA SER A 550 11.02 -8.36 20.40
C SER A 550 12.25 -8.29 19.48
N ASN A 551 12.39 -9.26 18.56
CA ASN A 551 13.47 -9.34 17.58
C ASN A 551 12.99 -9.05 16.13
N LYS A 552 12.00 -8.18 15.93
CA LYS A 552 11.44 -7.89 14.59
C LYS A 552 12.54 -7.44 13.60
N PRO A 553 12.57 -7.95 12.36
CA PRO A 553 11.51 -8.69 11.68
C PRO A 553 11.49 -10.18 12.02
N LEU A 554 12.48 -10.67 12.78
CA LEU A 554 12.64 -12.08 13.08
C LEU A 554 11.63 -12.54 14.12
N CYS A 555 11.25 -13.80 14.05
CA CYS A 555 10.46 -14.44 15.10
C CYS A 555 11.39 -14.90 16.22
N ASP A 556 11.02 -14.61 17.46
CA ASP A 556 11.71 -15.03 18.69
C ASP A 556 10.92 -16.11 19.47
N GLY A 557 9.83 -16.63 18.88
CA GLY A 557 8.96 -17.61 19.52
C GLY A 557 7.84 -17.03 20.38
N THR A 558 7.72 -15.70 20.52
CA THR A 558 6.65 -15.05 21.31
C THR A 558 5.24 -15.49 20.88
N HIS A 559 5.04 -15.90 19.63
CA HIS A 559 3.76 -16.45 19.14
C HIS A 559 3.28 -17.67 19.96
N ARG A 560 4.21 -18.41 20.58
CA ARG A 560 3.90 -19.53 21.48
C ARG A 560 3.26 -19.07 22.78
N GLU A 561 3.85 -18.05 23.39
CA GLU A 561 3.43 -17.48 24.67
C GLU A 561 2.04 -16.85 24.58
N ILE A 562 1.80 -16.09 23.51
CA ILE A 562 0.51 -15.42 23.28
C ILE A 562 -0.54 -16.33 22.63
N LYS A 563 -0.19 -17.60 22.35
CA LYS A 563 -1.07 -18.57 21.69
C LYS A 563 -1.66 -18.04 20.38
N PHE A 564 -0.82 -17.48 19.53
CA PHE A 564 -1.24 -16.86 18.27
C PHE A 564 -2.05 -17.83 17.39
N ARG A 565 -3.16 -17.33 16.81
CA ARG A 565 -4.08 -18.07 15.93
C ARG A 565 -4.39 -17.25 14.69
N GLU A 566 -4.81 -17.95 13.63
CA GLU A 566 -5.18 -17.31 12.35
C GLU A 566 -6.66 -16.91 12.24
N GLU A 567 -7.48 -17.21 13.25
CA GLU A 567 -8.94 -16.94 13.29
C GLU A 567 -9.31 -15.50 12.92
#